data_AF-A0A3M3WMX2-F1
#
_entry.id   AF-A0A3M3WMX2-F1
#
_cell.length_a   1.000
_cell.length_b   1.000
_cell.length_c   1.000
_cell.angle_alpha   90.00
_cell.angle_beta   90.00
_cell.angle_gamma   90.00
#
_symmetry.space_group_name_H-M   'P 1'
#
loop_
_entity.id
_entity.type
_entity.pdbx_description
1 polymer ?
#
loop_
_entity_poly.entity_id
_entity_poly.type
_entity_poly.pdbx_seq_one_letter_code
_entity_poly.pdbx_strand_id
1 'polypeptide(L)'
;MVHAVPTSEGNKMRNVKVAVRAGMSFMLITCLLIALGGIALWKMGELRTSMESLEKDAMASIIQANKISSATLRLRLDARRLIAQTDLQAQTVTVTRLKTAREDMLKQSAAYAPMVNAADEANLYQTVTTSAQKFASLLDTVLELVQKGANADAVTFTDTNIVPVTGELQAAIDALVQMNIDQADQLSVRAEAAYESGFMFTVVIIVVSLIITIFLAILLTRSIVTPLKSLLSVNERIASGDLRGDIPVTGNDEFSELQRSTLAMQKNLRQTIGLIGNSSQQLASAAEEMNSITVQSSTGLGRQNQEIEQAATAVNEMTAAVDEVARNAAAASDAAKESNASTVRGAERVASTVTAIEKLSATVLATSADVQRLAGQSNDISKVLAVIRTIAEQTNLL
;
A
#
# COMPACT_ATOMS: atom_id res chain seq x y z
N MET A 1 18.31 22.06 23.45
CA MET A 1 17.49 20.83 23.52
C MET A 1 17.82 19.98 22.30
N VAL A 2 18.69 19.00 22.51
CA VAL A 2 19.15 18.07 21.47
C VAL A 2 18.09 16.98 21.33
N HIS A 3 17.33 16.99 20.24
CA HIS A 3 16.46 15.87 19.88
C HIS A 3 17.34 14.68 19.49
N ALA A 4 17.44 13.70 20.39
CA ALA A 4 18.04 12.42 20.10
C ALA A 4 17.26 11.75 18.96
N VAL A 5 17.91 11.60 17.81
CA VAL A 5 17.48 10.74 16.71
C VAL A 5 17.45 9.32 17.26
N PRO A 6 16.31 8.60 17.24
CA PRO A 6 16.31 7.20 17.63
C PRO A 6 17.11 6.45 16.57
N THR A 7 18.24 5.90 16.99
CA THR A 7 19.06 4.98 16.23
C THR A 7 18.17 3.90 15.62
N SER A 8 18.28 3.74 14.30
CA SER A 8 17.61 2.73 13.52
C SER A 8 18.13 1.33 13.87
N GLU A 9 17.78 0.82 15.06
CA GLU A 9 17.70 -0.62 15.24
C GLU A 9 16.60 -1.09 14.30
N GLY A 10 17.02 -1.46 13.09
CA GLY A 10 16.17 -2.02 12.05
C GLY A 10 15.35 -3.12 12.68
N ASN A 11 14.06 -2.84 12.85
CA ASN A 11 13.11 -3.74 13.47
C ASN A 11 13.14 -5.04 12.66
N LYS A 12 13.90 -6.06 13.12
CA LYS A 12 14.16 -7.34 12.41
C LYS A 12 12.86 -8.02 11.97
N MET A 13 11.74 -7.65 12.59
CA MET A 13 10.39 -8.05 12.23
C MET A 13 9.89 -7.54 10.87
N ARG A 14 10.55 -6.59 10.21
CA ARG A 14 10.14 -6.09 8.87
C ARG A 14 10.59 -6.99 7.71
N ASN A 15 11.19 -8.13 8.00
CA ASN A 15 11.49 -9.17 7.00
C ASN A 15 10.31 -10.14 6.79
N VAL A 16 9.24 -10.01 7.58
CA VAL A 16 8.05 -10.86 7.49
C VAL A 16 6.87 -10.00 7.05
N LYS A 17 6.02 -10.55 6.18
CA LYS A 17 4.78 -9.92 5.72
C LYS A 17 3.89 -9.48 6.89
N VAL A 18 3.19 -8.35 6.75
CA VAL A 18 2.27 -7.81 7.76
C VAL A 18 1.19 -8.83 8.11
N ALA A 19 0.60 -9.47 7.11
CA ALA A 19 -0.44 -10.47 7.30
C ALA A 19 0.04 -11.67 8.14
N VAL A 20 1.26 -12.13 7.92
CA VAL A 20 1.85 -13.26 8.66
C VAL A 20 2.13 -12.86 10.12
N ARG A 21 2.67 -11.66 10.36
CA ARG A 21 2.90 -11.15 11.73
C ARG A 21 1.61 -10.99 12.52
N ALA A 22 0.60 -10.37 11.92
CA ALA A 22 -0.71 -10.22 12.53
C ALA A 22 -1.34 -11.61 12.78
N GLY A 23 -1.29 -12.51 11.79
CA GLY A 23 -1.79 -13.88 11.90
C GLY A 23 -1.14 -14.67 13.03
N MET A 24 0.18 -14.64 13.16
CA MET A 24 0.89 -15.28 14.29
C MET A 24 0.49 -14.71 15.64
N SER A 25 0.29 -13.39 15.72
CA SER A 25 -0.13 -12.71 16.95
C SER A 25 -1.54 -13.12 17.38
N PHE A 26 -2.50 -13.12 16.44
CA PHE A 26 -3.87 -13.58 16.68
C PHE A 26 -3.92 -15.08 16.97
N MET A 27 -3.12 -15.89 16.27
CA MET A 27 -3.04 -17.33 16.53
C MET A 27 -2.51 -17.61 17.94
N LEU A 28 -1.46 -16.91 18.38
CA LEU A 28 -0.93 -17.05 19.74
C LEU A 28 -1.98 -16.70 20.80
N ILE A 29 -2.67 -15.56 20.64
CA ILE A 29 -3.74 -15.14 21.57
C ILE A 29 -4.88 -16.16 21.58
N THR A 30 -5.25 -16.69 20.41
CA THR A 30 -6.32 -17.69 20.29
C THR A 30 -5.91 -19.01 20.96
N CYS A 31 -4.66 -19.47 20.78
CA CYS A 31 -4.13 -20.63 21.48
C CYS A 31 -4.13 -20.44 22.99
N LEU A 32 -3.78 -19.25 23.49
CA LEU A 32 -3.84 -18.92 24.92
C LEU A 32 -5.28 -18.96 25.44
N LEU A 33 -6.25 -18.44 24.70
CA LEU A 33 -7.67 -18.51 25.06
C LEU A 33 -8.20 -19.94 25.08
N ILE A 34 -7.84 -20.76 24.09
CA ILE A 34 -8.21 -22.18 24.04
C ILE A 34 -7.58 -22.93 25.21
N ALA A 35 -6.30 -22.70 25.51
CA ALA A 35 -5.62 -23.33 26.64
C ALA A 35 -6.29 -22.95 27.96
N LEU A 36 -6.57 -21.66 28.17
CA LEU A 36 -7.25 -21.16 29.37
C LEU A 36 -8.65 -21.77 29.52
N GLY A 37 -9.45 -21.78 28.45
CA GLY A 37 -10.78 -22.38 28.46
C GLY A 37 -10.74 -23.89 28.70
N GLY A 38 -9.80 -24.59 28.06
CA GLY A 38 -9.62 -26.03 28.24
C GLY A 38 -9.22 -26.41 29.66
N ILE A 39 -8.30 -25.66 30.27
CA ILE A 39 -7.88 -25.87 31.67
C ILE A 39 -9.04 -25.59 32.63
N ALA A 40 -9.79 -24.51 32.42
CA ALA A 40 -10.94 -24.18 33.26
C ALA A 40 -12.01 -25.28 33.21
N LEU A 41 -12.32 -25.79 32.01
CA LEU A 41 -13.24 -26.91 31.83
C LEU A 41 -12.74 -28.19 32.47
N TRP A 42 -11.44 -28.50 32.35
CA TRP A 42 -10.83 -29.66 32.98
C TRP A 42 -10.93 -29.61 34.51
N LYS A 43 -10.61 -28.46 35.11
CA LYS A 43 -10.71 -28.25 36.57
C LYS A 43 -12.16 -28.28 37.08
N MET A 44 -13.11 -27.75 36.30
CA MET A 44 -14.52 -27.86 36.62
C MET A 44 -15.02 -29.32 36.58
N GLY A 45 -14.45 -30.15 35.70
CA GLY A 45 -14.69 -31.59 35.66
C GLY A 45 -14.21 -32.31 36.93
N GLU A 46 -13.02 -31.99 37.41
CA GLU A 46 -12.44 -32.56 38.64
C GLU A 46 -13.27 -32.19 39.90
N LEU A 47 -13.73 -30.93 39.96
CA LEU A 47 -14.64 -30.46 41.01
C LEU A 47 -15.98 -31.21 40.97
N ARG A 48 -16.54 -31.41 39.77
CA ARG A 48 -17.79 -32.16 39.58
C ARG A 48 -17.67 -33.61 40.06
N THR A 49 -16.58 -34.30 39.70
CA THR A 49 -16.36 -35.69 40.16
C THR A 49 -16.20 -35.79 41.67
N SER A 50 -15.54 -34.79 42.29
CA SER A 50 -15.39 -34.74 43.75
C SER A 50 -16.74 -34.53 44.45
N MET A 51 -17.56 -33.60 43.93
CA MET A 51 -18.92 -33.37 44.44
C MET A 51 -19.83 -34.59 44.26
N GLU A 52 -19.70 -35.32 43.15
CA GLU A 52 -20.47 -36.54 42.92
C GLU A 52 -20.10 -37.65 43.92
N SER A 53 -18.81 -37.84 44.21
CA SER A 53 -18.37 -38.78 45.27
C SER A 53 -18.83 -38.37 46.67
N LEU A 54 -18.86 -37.07 46.96
CA LEU A 54 -19.35 -36.54 48.23
C LEU A 54 -20.85 -36.82 48.41
N GLU A 55 -21.66 -36.57 47.37
CA GLU A 55 -23.10 -36.74 47.40
C GLU A 55 -23.52 -38.23 47.38
N LYS A 56 -23.00 -39.00 46.42
CA LYS A 56 -23.47 -40.36 46.15
C LYS A 56 -22.81 -41.43 47.01
N ASP A 57 -21.62 -41.16 47.54
CA ASP A 57 -20.91 -42.12 48.37
C ASP A 57 -21.01 -41.69 49.85
N ALA A 58 -20.22 -40.70 50.27
CA ALA A 58 -20.08 -40.37 51.69
C ALA A 58 -21.39 -39.90 52.35
N MET A 59 -22.12 -38.95 51.75
CA MET A 59 -23.38 -38.46 52.30
C MET A 59 -24.50 -39.51 52.26
N ALA A 60 -24.59 -40.27 51.17
CA ALA A 60 -25.56 -41.35 51.04
C ALA A 60 -25.34 -42.43 52.11
N SER A 61 -24.09 -42.84 52.33
CA SER A 61 -23.68 -43.77 53.38
C SER A 61 -24.08 -43.27 54.77
N ILE A 62 -23.78 -42.01 55.13
CA ILE A 62 -24.15 -41.43 56.43
C ILE A 62 -25.67 -41.46 56.63
N ILE A 63 -26.44 -41.06 55.62
CA ILE A 63 -27.91 -41.06 55.68
C ILE A 63 -28.42 -42.49 55.87
N GLN A 64 -27.87 -43.46 55.13
CA GLN A 64 -28.31 -44.84 55.20
C GLN A 64 -27.94 -45.51 56.53
N ALA A 65 -26.73 -45.27 57.06
CA ALA A 65 -26.31 -45.71 58.39
C ALA A 65 -27.23 -45.16 59.50
N ASN A 66 -27.61 -43.88 59.41
CA ASN A 66 -28.56 -43.27 60.34
C ASN A 66 -29.97 -43.89 60.27
N LYS A 67 -30.41 -44.33 59.07
CA LYS A 67 -31.67 -45.11 58.94
C LYS A 67 -31.56 -46.46 59.64
N ILE A 68 -30.42 -47.16 59.54
CA ILE A 68 -30.18 -48.41 60.26
C ILE A 68 -30.24 -48.18 61.78
N SER A 69 -29.55 -47.14 62.28
CA SER A 69 -29.59 -46.73 63.68
C SER A 69 -31.02 -46.48 64.16
N SER A 70 -31.78 -45.69 63.40
CA SER A 70 -33.19 -45.36 63.71
C SER A 70 -34.11 -46.59 63.71
N ALA A 71 -33.94 -47.50 62.74
CA ALA A 71 -34.71 -48.74 62.66
C ALA A 71 -34.37 -49.69 63.83
N THR A 72 -33.09 -49.80 64.17
CA THR A 72 -32.60 -50.58 65.31
C THR A 72 -33.19 -50.05 66.63
N LEU A 73 -33.16 -48.73 66.84
CA LEU A 73 -33.74 -48.10 68.02
C LEU A 73 -35.25 -48.37 68.12
N ARG A 74 -35.99 -48.23 67.01
CA ARG A 74 -37.43 -48.52 66.95
C ARG A 74 -37.73 -49.97 67.33
N LEU A 75 -36.97 -50.91 66.78
CA LEU A 75 -37.11 -52.34 67.08
C LEU A 75 -36.82 -52.64 68.57
N ARG A 76 -35.77 -52.03 69.15
CA ARG A 76 -35.46 -52.15 70.58
C ARG A 76 -36.58 -51.58 71.47
N LEU A 77 -37.15 -50.44 71.09
CA LEU A 77 -38.26 -49.83 71.82
C LEU A 77 -39.52 -50.70 71.80
N ASP A 78 -39.87 -51.26 70.64
CA ASP A 78 -41.02 -52.17 70.52
C ASP A 78 -40.79 -53.49 71.27
N ALA A 79 -39.55 -54.02 71.29
CA ALA A 79 -39.21 -55.20 72.08
C ALA A 79 -39.38 -54.94 73.59
N ARG A 80 -38.87 -53.81 74.09
CA ARG A 80 -39.05 -53.42 75.51
C ARG A 80 -40.50 -53.15 75.86
N ARG A 81 -41.25 -52.50 74.97
CA ARG A 81 -42.69 -52.27 75.14
C ARG A 81 -43.45 -53.58 75.26
N LEU A 82 -43.11 -54.58 74.45
CA LEU A 82 -43.74 -55.90 74.50
C LEU A 82 -43.55 -56.58 75.87
N ILE A 83 -42.32 -56.55 76.40
CA ILE A 83 -41.99 -57.14 77.71
C ILE A 83 -42.72 -56.41 78.86
N ALA A 84 -42.90 -55.10 78.75
CA ALA A 84 -43.55 -54.29 79.78
C ALA A 84 -45.09 -54.35 79.77
N GLN A 85 -45.71 -54.83 78.69
CA GLN A 85 -47.17 -54.91 78.56
C GLN A 85 -47.74 -56.14 79.26
N THR A 86 -48.84 -55.97 79.97
CA THR A 86 -49.60 -57.06 80.61
C THR A 86 -50.92 -57.39 79.91
N ASP A 87 -51.43 -56.49 79.06
CA ASP A 87 -52.66 -56.69 78.30
C ASP A 87 -52.41 -57.46 76.99
N LEU A 88 -53.16 -58.55 76.77
CA LEU A 88 -52.97 -59.46 75.62
C LEU A 88 -53.30 -58.80 74.26
N GLN A 89 -54.28 -57.90 74.22
CA GLN A 89 -54.62 -57.17 73.00
C GLN A 89 -53.49 -56.19 72.62
N ALA A 90 -52.99 -55.43 73.59
CA ALA A 90 -51.85 -54.54 73.41
C ALA A 90 -50.58 -55.30 73.00
N GLN A 91 -50.31 -56.47 73.59
CA GLN A 91 -49.19 -57.33 73.18
C GLN A 91 -49.32 -57.78 71.73
N THR A 92 -50.51 -58.20 71.29
CA THR A 92 -50.75 -58.63 69.90
C THR A 92 -50.45 -57.52 68.89
N VAL A 93 -50.87 -56.28 69.18
CA VAL A 93 -50.54 -55.11 68.35
C VAL A 93 -49.03 -54.85 68.33
N THR A 94 -48.36 -54.92 69.48
CA THR A 94 -46.91 -54.72 69.58
C THR A 94 -46.13 -55.81 68.84
N VAL A 95 -46.58 -57.07 68.85
CA VAL A 95 -45.95 -58.17 68.08
C VAL A 95 -45.99 -57.87 66.58
N THR A 96 -47.11 -57.37 66.06
CA THR A 96 -47.21 -56.97 64.63
C THR A 96 -46.23 -55.84 64.31
N ARG A 97 -46.18 -54.81 65.15
CA ARG A 97 -45.21 -53.70 64.99
C ARG A 97 -43.76 -54.17 65.05
N LEU A 98 -43.46 -55.08 65.97
CA LEU A 98 -42.13 -55.67 66.15
C LEU A 98 -41.68 -56.40 64.87
N LYS A 99 -42.58 -57.18 64.24
CA LYS A 99 -42.30 -57.85 62.96
C LYS A 99 -41.98 -56.84 61.86
N THR A 100 -42.80 -55.81 61.71
CA THR A 100 -42.55 -54.75 60.71
C THR A 100 -41.24 -53.99 60.97
N ALA A 101 -40.94 -53.65 62.24
CA ALA A 101 -39.70 -53.00 62.61
C ALA A 101 -38.47 -53.90 62.39
N ARG A 102 -38.62 -55.21 62.60
CA ARG A 102 -37.58 -56.21 62.32
C ARG A 102 -37.27 -56.28 60.83
N GLU A 103 -38.31 -56.37 59.99
CA GLU A 103 -38.18 -56.36 58.53
C GLU A 103 -37.55 -55.06 58.02
N ASP A 104 -37.97 -53.91 58.56
CA ASP A 104 -37.40 -52.62 58.18
C ASP A 104 -35.91 -52.51 58.57
N MET A 105 -35.52 -52.92 59.77
CA MET A 105 -34.10 -52.93 60.18
C MET A 105 -33.23 -53.77 59.24
N LEU A 106 -33.68 -54.99 58.90
CA LEU A 106 -32.95 -55.87 57.98
C LEU A 106 -32.89 -55.26 56.57
N LYS A 107 -33.99 -54.68 56.09
CA LYS A 107 -34.05 -53.99 54.80
C LYS A 107 -33.11 -52.80 54.73
N GLN A 108 -33.12 -51.92 55.74
CA GLN A 108 -32.23 -50.76 55.78
C GLN A 108 -30.75 -51.18 55.88
N SER A 109 -30.47 -52.27 56.60
CA SER A 109 -29.13 -52.83 56.68
C SER A 109 -28.67 -53.31 55.30
N ALA A 110 -29.48 -54.11 54.59
CA ALA A 110 -29.14 -54.60 53.26
C ALA A 110 -28.98 -53.47 52.22
N ALA A 111 -29.73 -52.38 52.35
CA ALA A 111 -29.69 -51.24 51.44
C ALA A 111 -28.38 -50.43 51.51
N TYR A 112 -27.51 -50.69 52.50
CA TYR A 112 -26.18 -50.09 52.60
C TYR A 112 -25.15 -50.76 51.67
N ALA A 113 -25.36 -52.03 51.29
CA ALA A 113 -24.43 -52.80 50.45
C ALA A 113 -23.84 -52.07 49.22
N PRO A 114 -24.63 -51.35 48.38
CA PRO A 114 -24.09 -50.71 47.18
C PRO A 114 -23.19 -49.49 47.47
N MET A 115 -23.16 -49.00 48.72
CA MET A 115 -22.39 -47.82 49.12
C MET A 115 -20.99 -48.19 49.64
N VAL A 116 -20.74 -49.49 49.89
CA VAL A 116 -19.46 -49.98 50.41
C VAL A 116 -18.37 -49.81 49.36
N ASN A 117 -17.43 -48.91 49.63
CA ASN A 117 -16.37 -48.55 48.67
C ASN A 117 -14.94 -48.80 49.18
N ALA A 118 -14.77 -49.16 50.46
CA ALA A 118 -13.48 -49.44 51.09
C ALA A 118 -13.45 -50.79 51.83
N ALA A 119 -12.24 -51.37 51.98
CA ALA A 119 -12.06 -52.65 52.67
C ALA A 119 -12.44 -52.57 54.16
N ASP A 120 -12.07 -51.48 54.85
CA ASP A 120 -12.42 -51.27 56.25
C ASP A 120 -13.93 -51.05 56.44
N GLU A 121 -14.56 -50.36 55.48
CA GLU A 121 -16.01 -50.16 55.45
C GLU A 121 -16.75 -51.49 55.26
N ALA A 122 -16.22 -52.38 54.40
CA ALA A 122 -16.79 -53.71 54.18
C ALA A 122 -16.78 -54.55 55.46
N ASN A 123 -15.72 -54.46 56.27
CA ASN A 123 -15.64 -55.14 57.56
C ASN A 123 -16.69 -54.62 58.55
N LEU A 124 -16.81 -53.30 58.67
CA LEU A 124 -17.83 -52.68 59.52
C LEU A 124 -19.25 -53.03 59.07
N TYR A 125 -19.51 -52.99 57.76
CA TYR A 125 -20.78 -53.39 57.17
C TYR A 125 -21.12 -54.87 57.44
N GLN A 126 -20.12 -55.75 57.38
CA GLN A 126 -20.31 -57.16 57.74
C GLN A 126 -20.69 -57.33 59.22
N THR A 127 -20.07 -56.56 60.13
CA THR A 127 -20.45 -56.56 61.55
C THR A 127 -21.88 -56.04 61.76
N VAL A 128 -22.28 -54.98 61.05
CA VAL A 128 -23.66 -54.45 61.08
C VAL A 128 -24.67 -55.51 60.63
N THR A 129 -24.46 -56.12 59.47
CA THR A 129 -25.40 -57.12 58.93
C THR A 129 -25.47 -58.38 59.80
N THR A 130 -24.33 -58.86 60.30
CA THR A 130 -24.27 -60.03 61.19
C THR A 130 -24.97 -59.76 62.52
N SER A 131 -24.71 -58.60 63.14
CA SER A 131 -25.31 -58.22 64.41
C SER A 131 -26.80 -57.92 64.28
N ALA A 132 -27.23 -57.29 63.19
CA ALA A 132 -28.64 -57.07 62.86
C ALA A 132 -29.38 -58.41 62.70
N GLN A 133 -28.81 -59.38 61.99
CA GLN A 133 -29.40 -60.70 61.82
C GLN A 133 -29.48 -61.47 63.15
N LYS A 134 -28.42 -61.40 63.97
CA LYS A 134 -28.39 -62.02 65.31
C LYS A 134 -29.39 -61.37 66.26
N PHE A 135 -29.55 -60.04 66.23
CA PHE A 135 -30.58 -59.36 67.00
C PHE A 135 -31.99 -59.79 66.55
N ALA A 136 -32.22 -59.87 65.24
CA ALA A 136 -33.50 -60.30 64.68
C ALA A 136 -33.88 -61.73 65.13
N SER A 137 -32.92 -62.66 65.20
CA SER A 137 -33.17 -64.04 65.65
C SER A 137 -33.38 -64.15 67.16
N LEU A 138 -32.60 -63.41 67.97
CA LEU A 138 -32.76 -63.40 69.43
C LEU A 138 -34.14 -62.89 69.90
N LEU A 139 -34.80 -62.06 69.08
CA LEU A 139 -36.16 -61.61 69.37
C LEU A 139 -37.20 -62.74 69.32
N ASP A 140 -36.93 -63.87 68.67
CA ASP A 140 -37.85 -65.01 68.66
C ASP A 140 -37.96 -65.65 70.04
N THR A 141 -36.86 -65.73 70.78
CA THR A 141 -36.85 -66.19 72.17
C THR A 141 -37.59 -65.22 73.10
N VAL A 142 -37.46 -63.90 72.87
CA VAL A 142 -38.23 -62.90 73.63
C VAL A 142 -39.73 -63.05 73.38
N LEU A 143 -40.15 -63.25 72.12
CA LEU A 143 -41.54 -63.49 71.77
C LEU A 143 -42.08 -64.75 72.47
N GLU A 144 -41.31 -65.84 72.49
CA GLU A 144 -41.69 -67.08 73.15
C GLU A 144 -41.83 -66.92 74.68
N LEU A 145 -40.89 -66.22 75.33
CA LEU A 145 -40.94 -65.96 76.77
C LEU A 145 -42.14 -65.09 77.17
N VAL A 146 -42.43 -64.03 76.40
CA VAL A 146 -43.60 -63.17 76.65
C VAL A 146 -44.91 -63.94 76.43
N GLN A 147 -45.00 -64.79 75.40
CA GLN A 147 -46.17 -65.64 75.16
C GLN A 147 -46.45 -66.63 76.29
N LYS A 148 -45.39 -67.12 76.97
CA LYS A 148 -45.49 -67.97 78.16
C LYS A 148 -45.77 -67.20 79.46
N GLY A 149 -45.88 -65.86 79.40
CA GLY A 149 -46.05 -65.00 80.57
C GLY A 149 -44.77 -64.83 81.42
N ALA A 150 -43.62 -65.27 80.92
CA ALA A 150 -42.33 -65.23 81.61
C ALA A 150 -41.59 -63.91 81.39
N ASN A 151 -42.23 -62.78 81.71
CA ASN A 151 -41.70 -61.45 81.39
C ASN A 151 -40.38 -61.15 82.14
N ALA A 152 -40.20 -61.64 83.37
CA ALA A 152 -38.94 -61.48 84.12
C ALA A 152 -37.76 -62.21 83.45
N ASP A 153 -38.02 -63.41 82.91
CA ASP A 153 -37.02 -64.16 82.14
C ASP A 153 -36.73 -63.46 80.81
N ALA A 154 -37.74 -62.85 80.18
CA ALA A 154 -37.55 -62.05 78.96
C ALA A 154 -36.66 -60.81 79.20
N VAL A 155 -36.79 -60.15 80.36
CA VAL A 155 -35.88 -59.05 80.76
C VAL A 155 -34.46 -59.60 80.90
N THR A 156 -34.27 -60.64 81.71
CA THR A 156 -32.95 -61.24 81.97
C THR A 156 -32.27 -61.72 80.67
N PHE A 157 -33.04 -62.34 79.78
CA PHE A 157 -32.57 -62.77 78.46
C PHE A 157 -32.16 -61.59 77.58
N THR A 158 -32.96 -60.52 77.58
CA THR A 158 -32.67 -59.29 76.83
C THR A 158 -31.36 -58.66 77.31
N ASP A 159 -31.18 -58.51 78.62
CA ASP A 159 -29.98 -57.89 79.19
C ASP A 159 -28.73 -58.74 78.94
N THR A 160 -28.85 -60.06 78.97
CA THR A 160 -27.70 -60.97 78.81
C THR A 160 -27.33 -61.21 77.34
N ASN A 161 -28.32 -61.30 76.44
CA ASN A 161 -28.07 -61.76 75.06
C ASN A 161 -28.32 -60.67 74.00
N ILE A 162 -29.29 -59.79 74.20
CA ILE A 162 -29.66 -58.77 73.21
C ILE A 162 -28.89 -57.46 73.42
N VAL A 163 -28.72 -57.01 74.65
CA VAL A 163 -28.00 -55.75 74.94
C VAL A 163 -26.56 -55.78 74.41
N PRO A 164 -25.76 -56.86 74.56
CA PRO A 164 -24.42 -56.92 73.98
C PRO A 164 -24.43 -56.84 72.45
N VAL A 165 -25.31 -57.60 71.79
CA VAL A 165 -25.41 -57.64 70.31
C VAL A 165 -25.87 -56.29 69.75
N THR A 166 -26.83 -55.63 70.41
CA THR A 166 -27.29 -54.31 69.98
C THR A 166 -26.28 -53.20 70.30
N GLY A 167 -25.44 -53.39 71.31
CA GLY A 167 -24.29 -52.51 71.59
C GLY A 167 -23.22 -52.63 70.50
N GLU A 168 -22.87 -53.85 70.11
CA GLU A 168 -21.95 -54.13 68.99
C GLU A 168 -22.47 -53.58 67.67
N LEU A 169 -23.77 -53.79 67.38
CA LEU A 169 -24.45 -53.23 66.22
C LEU A 169 -24.37 -51.70 66.21
N GLN A 170 -24.70 -51.04 67.32
CA GLN A 170 -24.67 -49.57 67.40
C GLN A 170 -23.24 -49.04 67.22
N ALA A 171 -22.26 -49.65 67.88
CA ALA A 171 -20.85 -49.26 67.75
C ALA A 171 -20.36 -49.39 66.30
N ALA A 172 -20.76 -50.45 65.59
CA ALA A 172 -20.42 -50.63 64.19
C ALA A 172 -21.10 -49.59 63.27
N ILE A 173 -22.36 -49.22 63.55
CA ILE A 173 -23.06 -48.16 62.83
C ILE A 173 -22.39 -46.80 63.08
N ASP A 174 -22.06 -46.47 64.32
CA ASP A 174 -21.41 -45.21 64.68
C ASP A 174 -20.02 -45.12 64.03
N ALA A 175 -19.28 -46.23 63.95
CA ALA A 175 -18.01 -46.31 63.23
C ALA A 175 -18.18 -46.10 61.71
N LEU A 176 -19.23 -46.66 61.09
CA LEU A 176 -19.53 -46.40 59.67
C LEU A 176 -19.84 -44.92 59.42
N VAL A 177 -20.65 -44.30 60.30
CA VAL A 177 -20.98 -42.87 60.21
C VAL A 177 -19.71 -42.04 60.34
N GLN A 178 -18.88 -42.27 61.35
CA GLN A 178 -17.66 -41.51 61.56
C GLN A 178 -16.67 -41.68 60.39
N MET A 179 -16.50 -42.90 59.89
CA MET A 179 -15.62 -43.17 58.75
C MET A 179 -16.05 -42.38 57.51
N ASN A 180 -17.37 -42.33 57.22
CA ASN A 180 -17.88 -41.58 56.08
C ASN A 180 -17.86 -40.06 56.30
N ILE A 181 -17.96 -39.58 57.55
CA ILE A 181 -17.73 -38.16 57.89
C ILE A 181 -16.26 -37.81 57.61
N ASP A 182 -15.32 -38.61 58.09
CA ASP A 182 -13.90 -38.37 57.88
C ASP A 182 -13.54 -38.40 56.37
N GLN A 183 -14.18 -39.29 55.61
CA GLN A 183 -14.05 -39.34 54.16
C GLN A 183 -14.65 -38.09 53.48
N ALA A 184 -15.82 -37.64 53.91
CA ALA A 184 -16.44 -36.41 53.41
C ALA A 184 -15.57 -35.17 53.67
N ASP A 185 -14.99 -35.07 54.87
CA ASP A 185 -14.08 -33.97 55.24
C ASP A 185 -12.81 -34.01 54.38
N GLN A 186 -12.21 -35.18 54.17
CA GLN A 186 -11.05 -35.32 53.28
C GLN A 186 -11.37 -34.96 51.83
N LEU A 187 -12.53 -35.36 51.32
CA LEU A 187 -13.00 -34.99 49.98
C LEU A 187 -13.20 -33.48 49.86
N SER A 188 -13.77 -32.85 50.89
CA SER A 188 -13.95 -31.40 50.96
C SER A 188 -12.61 -30.64 50.96
N VAL A 189 -11.65 -31.05 51.79
CA VAL A 189 -10.32 -30.43 51.84
C VAL A 189 -9.58 -30.57 50.51
N ARG A 190 -9.66 -31.74 49.85
CA ARG A 190 -9.07 -31.94 48.52
C ARG A 190 -9.75 -31.09 47.45
N ALA A 191 -11.08 -30.97 47.49
CA ALA A 191 -11.84 -30.14 46.56
C ALA A 191 -11.48 -28.65 46.73
N GLU A 192 -11.33 -28.17 47.96
CA GLU A 192 -10.92 -26.79 48.25
C GLU A 192 -9.50 -26.52 47.75
N ALA A 193 -8.55 -27.41 48.06
CA ALA A 193 -7.17 -27.27 47.57
C ALA A 193 -7.08 -27.32 46.02
N ALA A 194 -7.88 -28.18 45.37
CA ALA A 194 -7.97 -28.24 43.93
C ALA A 194 -8.58 -26.96 43.34
N TYR A 195 -9.58 -26.38 44.02
CA TYR A 195 -10.19 -25.10 43.65
C TYR A 195 -9.20 -23.94 43.79
N GLU A 196 -8.55 -23.77 44.95
CA GLU A 196 -7.58 -22.68 45.16
C GLU A 196 -6.41 -22.76 44.17
N SER A 197 -5.86 -23.95 43.96
CA SER A 197 -4.79 -24.18 42.99
C SER A 197 -5.26 -23.89 41.56
N GLY A 198 -6.45 -24.35 41.20
CA GLY A 198 -7.06 -24.07 39.89
C GLY A 198 -7.29 -22.57 39.67
N PHE A 199 -7.84 -21.88 40.65
CA PHE A 199 -8.08 -20.44 40.61
C PHE A 199 -6.77 -19.66 40.45
N MET A 200 -5.76 -19.94 41.28
CA MET A 200 -4.45 -19.30 41.21
C MET A 200 -3.81 -19.50 39.83
N PHE A 201 -3.87 -20.73 39.31
CA PHE A 201 -3.34 -21.05 37.99
C PHE A 201 -4.08 -20.30 36.87
N THR A 202 -5.41 -20.22 36.93
CA THR A 202 -6.21 -19.42 35.99
C THR A 202 -5.83 -17.94 36.05
N VAL A 203 -5.68 -17.36 37.25
CA VAL A 203 -5.25 -15.95 37.42
C VAL A 203 -3.87 -15.72 36.80
N VAL A 204 -2.91 -16.60 37.05
CA VAL A 204 -1.56 -16.50 36.46
C VAL A 204 -1.61 -16.53 34.93
N ILE A 205 -2.39 -17.44 34.33
CA ILE A 205 -2.52 -17.51 32.87
C ILE A 205 -3.19 -16.25 32.31
N ILE A 206 -4.21 -15.70 32.98
CA ILE A 206 -4.85 -14.44 32.58
C ILE A 206 -3.81 -13.30 32.56
N VAL A 207 -3.04 -13.15 33.64
CA VAL A 207 -2.03 -12.09 33.77
C VAL A 207 -0.94 -12.25 32.71
N VAL A 208 -0.41 -13.46 32.51
CA VAL A 208 0.60 -13.74 31.47
C VAL A 208 0.04 -13.47 30.08
N SER A 209 -1.19 -13.90 29.79
CA SER A 209 -1.85 -13.67 28.51
C SER A 209 -2.08 -12.18 28.25
N LEU A 210 -2.43 -11.40 29.28
CA LEU A 210 -2.58 -9.95 29.18
C LEU A 210 -1.24 -9.27 28.88
N ILE A 211 -0.17 -9.64 29.60
CA ILE A 211 1.18 -9.11 29.36
C ILE A 211 1.64 -9.41 27.93
N ILE A 212 1.48 -10.65 27.48
CA ILE A 212 1.81 -11.06 26.11
C ILE A 212 0.99 -10.27 25.10
N THR A 213 -0.32 -10.10 25.34
CA THR A 213 -1.21 -9.35 24.44
C THR A 213 -0.79 -7.88 24.33
N ILE A 214 -0.51 -7.21 25.45
CA ILE A 214 -0.02 -5.83 25.47
C ILE A 214 1.32 -5.72 24.74
N PHE A 215 2.23 -6.65 25.00
CA PHE A 215 3.54 -6.69 24.34
C PHE A 215 3.41 -6.87 22.82
N LEU A 216 2.63 -7.84 22.36
CA LEU A 216 2.32 -8.05 20.94
C LEU A 216 1.63 -6.83 20.31
N ALA A 217 0.70 -6.19 21.03
CA ALA A 217 0.03 -4.97 20.55
C ALA A 217 1.04 -3.84 20.33
N ILE A 218 1.93 -3.57 21.29
CA ILE A 218 2.98 -2.55 21.16
C ILE A 218 3.91 -2.86 19.97
N LEU A 219 4.31 -4.12 19.82
CA LEU A 219 5.16 -4.57 18.71
C LEU A 219 4.47 -4.41 17.34
N LEU A 220 3.19 -4.79 17.22
CA LEU A 220 2.40 -4.63 16.00
C LEU A 220 2.17 -3.14 15.70
N THR A 221 1.78 -2.34 16.68
CA THR A 221 1.62 -0.89 16.51
C THR A 221 2.92 -0.25 16.02
N ARG A 222 4.07 -0.57 16.62
CA ARG A 222 5.37 -0.04 16.16
C ARG A 222 5.74 -0.51 14.75
N SER A 223 5.47 -1.78 14.42
CA SER A 223 5.83 -2.34 13.11
C SER A 223 4.89 -1.96 11.96
N ILE A 224 3.66 -1.55 12.25
CA ILE A 224 2.65 -1.19 11.24
C ILE A 224 2.43 0.32 11.20
N VAL A 225 2.04 0.93 12.32
CA VAL A 225 1.59 2.34 12.37
C VAL A 225 2.76 3.30 12.11
N THR A 226 3.96 2.98 12.58
CA THR A 226 5.11 3.88 12.42
C THR A 226 5.58 3.98 10.96
N PRO A 227 5.79 2.87 10.22
CA PRO A 227 6.10 2.95 8.78
C PRO A 227 4.98 3.59 7.96
N LEU A 228 3.72 3.34 8.32
CA LEU A 228 2.57 3.93 7.64
C LEU A 228 2.54 5.46 7.79
N LYS A 229 2.78 5.98 9.00
CA LYS A 229 2.88 7.44 9.24
C LYS A 229 4.03 8.08 8.47
N SER A 230 5.18 7.39 8.39
CA SER A 230 6.32 7.87 7.61
C SER A 230 5.99 7.95 6.11
N LEU A 231 5.36 6.91 5.56
CA LEU A 231 4.89 6.90 4.17
C LEU A 231 3.86 8.01 3.88
N LEU A 232 2.93 8.25 4.81
CA LEU A 232 1.95 9.33 4.69
C LEU A 232 2.65 10.69 4.58
N SER A 233 3.62 10.97 5.47
CA SER A 233 4.37 12.23 5.43
C SER A 233 5.16 12.44 4.12
N VAL A 234 5.67 11.36 3.52
CA VAL A 234 6.35 11.43 2.21
C VAL A 234 5.35 11.77 1.10
N ASN A 235 4.19 11.11 1.09
CA ASN A 235 3.15 11.38 0.11
C ASN A 235 2.59 12.80 0.22
N GLU A 236 2.40 13.32 1.44
CA GLU A 236 1.98 14.71 1.67
C GLU A 236 3.00 15.70 1.09
N ARG A 237 4.30 15.44 1.25
CA ARG A 237 5.36 16.27 0.67
C ARG A 237 5.33 16.23 -0.86
N ILE A 238 5.20 15.06 -1.46
CA ILE A 238 5.05 14.92 -2.92
C ILE A 238 3.81 15.66 -3.41
N ALA A 239 2.68 15.53 -2.71
CA ALA A 239 1.43 16.22 -3.05
C ALA A 239 1.55 17.74 -2.96
N SER A 240 2.38 18.26 -2.04
CA SER A 240 2.70 19.70 -1.95
C SER A 240 3.68 20.20 -3.02
N GLY A 241 4.17 19.33 -3.90
CA GLY A 241 5.17 19.66 -4.93
C GLY A 241 6.63 19.63 -4.43
N ASP A 242 6.87 19.36 -3.14
CA ASP A 242 8.22 19.16 -2.61
C ASP A 242 8.71 17.74 -2.96
N LEU A 243 9.29 17.62 -4.15
CA LEU A 243 9.90 16.36 -4.58
C LEU A 243 11.29 16.15 -3.99
N ARG A 244 11.81 16.98 -3.09
CA ARG A 244 13.17 16.85 -2.53
C ARG A 244 13.24 15.78 -1.42
N GLY A 245 14.44 15.32 -1.08
CA GLY A 245 14.66 14.34 -0.02
C GLY A 245 14.59 12.88 -0.49
N ASP A 246 15.17 12.00 0.33
CA ASP A 246 15.26 10.57 0.04
C ASP A 246 14.11 9.79 0.69
N ILE A 247 13.68 8.70 0.06
CA ILE A 247 12.64 7.81 0.58
C ILE A 247 13.35 6.51 0.98
N PRO A 248 13.71 6.34 2.26
CA PRO A 248 14.45 5.18 2.71
C PRO A 248 13.56 3.93 2.64
N VAL A 249 13.82 3.08 1.65
CA VAL A 249 13.20 1.77 1.53
C VAL A 249 13.82 0.86 2.57
N THR A 250 13.02 0.38 3.51
CA THR A 250 13.49 -0.43 4.64
C THR A 250 12.62 -1.69 4.78
N GLY A 251 13.24 -2.83 5.08
CA GLY A 251 12.52 -4.11 5.22
C GLY A 251 12.18 -4.80 3.89
N ASN A 252 11.38 -5.86 3.99
CA ASN A 252 10.95 -6.70 2.87
C ASN A 252 9.47 -7.12 2.99
N ASP A 253 8.65 -6.25 3.57
CA ASP A 253 7.21 -6.39 3.75
C ASP A 253 6.42 -5.53 2.73
N GLU A 254 5.09 -5.59 2.80
CA GLU A 254 4.18 -4.84 1.93
C GLU A 254 4.41 -3.32 2.01
N PHE A 255 4.86 -2.81 3.16
CA PHE A 255 5.22 -1.39 3.29
C PHE A 255 6.51 -1.05 2.57
N SER A 256 7.50 -1.94 2.55
CA SER A 256 8.72 -1.75 1.76
C SER A 256 8.43 -1.75 0.25
N GLU A 257 7.47 -2.55 -0.21
CA GLU A 257 7.00 -2.55 -1.59
C GLU A 257 6.31 -1.23 -1.95
N LEU A 258 5.44 -0.74 -1.06
CA LEU A 258 4.81 0.57 -1.20
C LEU A 258 5.86 1.70 -1.21
N GLN A 259 6.89 1.65 -0.36
CA GLN A 259 8.00 2.60 -0.35
C GLN A 259 8.75 2.61 -1.70
N ARG A 260 9.03 1.44 -2.29
CA ARG A 260 9.69 1.34 -3.61
C ARG A 260 8.82 1.96 -4.71
N SER A 261 7.52 1.71 -4.70
CA SER A 261 6.59 2.28 -5.66
C SER A 261 6.48 3.81 -5.53
N THR A 262 6.42 4.34 -4.30
CA THR A 262 6.44 5.79 -4.06
C THR A 262 7.77 6.42 -4.49
N LEU A 263 8.90 5.76 -4.27
CA LEU A 263 10.21 6.22 -4.74
C LEU A 263 10.28 6.28 -6.27
N ALA A 264 9.79 5.26 -6.97
CA ALA A 264 9.71 5.26 -8.42
C ALA A 264 8.83 6.40 -8.94
N MET A 265 7.68 6.65 -8.31
CA MET A 265 6.80 7.78 -8.61
C MET A 265 7.53 9.13 -8.43
N GLN A 266 8.21 9.34 -7.30
CA GLN A 266 8.97 10.57 -7.04
C GLN A 266 10.07 10.79 -8.10
N LYS A 267 10.79 9.73 -8.49
CA LYS A 267 11.85 9.81 -9.51
C LYS A 267 11.28 10.21 -10.88
N ASN A 268 10.17 9.59 -11.29
CA ASN A 268 9.50 9.93 -12.54
C ASN A 268 9.01 11.38 -12.54
N LEU A 269 8.40 11.85 -11.45
CA LEU A 269 7.98 13.24 -11.31
C LEU A 269 9.17 14.21 -11.41
N ARG A 270 10.29 13.92 -10.74
CA ARG A 270 11.52 14.76 -10.85
C ARG A 270 12.03 14.82 -12.28
N GLN A 271 12.06 13.69 -12.98
CA GLN A 271 12.51 13.63 -14.37
C GLN A 271 11.60 14.46 -15.27
N THR A 272 10.27 14.32 -15.13
CA THR A 272 9.29 15.10 -15.90
C THR A 272 9.46 16.60 -15.66
N ILE A 273 9.60 17.03 -14.40
CA ILE A 273 9.83 18.45 -14.08
C ILE A 273 11.17 18.96 -14.66
N GLY A 274 12.22 18.13 -14.62
CA GLY A 274 13.51 18.47 -15.25
C GLY A 274 13.43 18.62 -16.77
N LEU A 275 12.67 17.76 -17.45
CA LEU A 275 12.40 17.87 -18.88
C LEU A 275 11.64 19.16 -19.21
N ILE A 276 10.60 19.48 -18.43
CA ILE A 276 9.84 20.74 -18.58
C ILE A 276 10.78 21.94 -18.40
N GLY A 277 11.62 21.94 -17.36
CA GLY A 277 12.59 23.01 -17.12
C GLY A 277 13.56 23.22 -18.29
N ASN A 278 14.10 22.12 -18.84
CA ASN A 278 14.99 22.19 -20.00
C ASN A 278 14.27 22.72 -21.26
N SER A 279 13.04 22.25 -21.53
CA SER A 279 12.24 22.75 -22.64
C SER A 279 11.88 24.23 -22.48
N SER A 280 11.57 24.69 -21.26
CA SER A 280 11.35 26.11 -20.98
C SER A 280 12.59 26.95 -21.22
N GLN A 281 13.79 26.45 -20.85
CA GLN A 281 15.05 27.17 -21.12
C GLN A 281 15.37 27.25 -22.63
N GLN A 282 15.12 26.17 -23.36
CA GLN A 282 15.27 26.17 -24.83
C GLN A 282 14.30 27.15 -25.48
N LEU A 283 13.04 27.19 -25.02
CA LEU A 283 12.05 28.15 -25.50
C LEU A 283 12.46 29.59 -25.21
N ALA A 284 12.97 29.87 -24.01
CA ALA A 284 13.48 31.20 -23.66
C ALA A 284 14.64 31.63 -24.56
N SER A 285 15.60 30.72 -24.80
CA SER A 285 16.75 30.99 -25.68
C SER A 285 16.31 31.24 -27.13
N ALA A 286 15.37 30.45 -27.65
CA ALA A 286 14.79 30.65 -28.97
C ALA A 286 14.03 31.98 -29.09
N ALA A 287 13.36 32.41 -28.01
CA ALA A 287 12.69 33.71 -27.98
C ALA A 287 13.68 34.88 -28.00
N GLU A 288 14.83 34.76 -27.31
CA GLU A 288 15.91 35.75 -27.36
C GLU A 288 16.55 35.84 -28.75
N GLU A 289 16.82 34.70 -29.39
CA GLU A 289 17.33 34.64 -30.76
C GLU A 289 16.34 35.26 -31.76
N MET A 290 15.05 34.93 -31.62
CA MET A 290 13.99 35.52 -32.43
C MET A 290 13.95 37.04 -32.27
N ASN A 291 14.04 37.54 -31.04
CA ASN A 291 14.08 38.98 -30.77
C ASN A 291 15.29 39.64 -31.45
N SER A 292 16.48 39.01 -31.39
CA SER A 292 17.67 39.49 -32.09
C SER A 292 17.49 39.54 -33.61
N ILE A 293 16.92 38.48 -34.21
CA ILE A 293 16.62 38.42 -35.65
C ILE A 293 15.61 39.50 -36.04
N THR A 294 14.59 39.74 -35.22
CA THR A 294 13.60 40.80 -35.46
C THR A 294 14.25 42.19 -35.45
N VAL A 295 15.14 42.48 -34.49
CA VAL A 295 15.87 43.75 -34.43
C VAL A 295 16.80 43.93 -35.63
N GLN A 296 17.54 42.88 -36.03
CA GLN A 296 18.39 42.92 -37.21
C GLN A 296 17.57 43.15 -38.49
N SER A 297 16.45 42.44 -38.64
CA SER A 297 15.54 42.60 -39.77
C SER A 297 14.98 44.02 -39.85
N SER A 298 14.56 44.60 -38.72
CA SER A 298 14.08 45.98 -38.66
C SER A 298 15.16 46.98 -39.12
N THR A 299 16.40 46.78 -38.69
CA THR A 299 17.54 47.61 -39.12
C THR A 299 17.84 47.43 -40.61
N GLY A 300 17.77 46.19 -41.12
CA GLY A 300 17.93 45.86 -42.53
C GLY A 300 16.87 46.53 -43.40
N LEU A 301 15.60 46.50 -42.97
CA LEU A 301 14.50 47.22 -43.64
C LEU A 301 14.76 48.73 -43.67
N GLY A 302 15.32 49.31 -42.60
CA GLY A 302 15.72 50.72 -42.58
C GLY A 302 16.75 51.06 -43.66
N ARG A 303 17.79 50.22 -43.84
CA ARG A 303 18.78 50.39 -44.92
C ARG A 303 18.19 50.18 -46.30
N GLN A 304 17.38 49.13 -46.47
CA GLN A 304 16.72 48.86 -47.75
C GLN A 304 15.82 50.03 -48.16
N ASN A 305 15.12 50.66 -47.22
CA ASN A 305 14.32 51.84 -47.49
C ASN A 305 15.19 53.02 -47.99
N GLN A 306 16.37 53.24 -47.40
CA GLN A 306 17.31 54.27 -47.88
C GLN A 306 17.85 53.96 -49.29
N GLU A 307 18.17 52.69 -49.59
CA GLU A 307 18.58 52.29 -50.93
C GLU A 307 17.46 52.49 -51.95
N ILE A 308 16.20 52.24 -51.57
CA ILE A 308 15.02 52.52 -52.40
C ILE A 308 14.87 54.02 -52.65
N GLU A 309 15.06 54.88 -51.65
CA GLU A 309 15.04 56.35 -51.83
C GLU A 309 16.14 56.83 -52.78
N GLN A 310 17.35 56.25 -52.67
CA GLN A 310 18.45 56.54 -53.60
C GLN A 310 18.14 56.05 -55.01
N ALA A 311 17.62 54.84 -55.17
CA ALA A 311 17.21 54.31 -56.46
C ALA A 311 16.11 55.17 -57.09
N ALA A 312 15.13 55.63 -56.31
CA ALA A 312 14.10 56.55 -56.78
C ALA A 312 14.70 57.89 -57.24
N THR A 313 15.71 58.39 -56.53
CA THR A 313 16.46 59.59 -56.93
C THR A 313 17.22 59.36 -58.24
N ALA A 314 17.93 58.23 -58.37
CA ALA A 314 18.64 57.87 -59.60
C ALA A 314 17.68 57.67 -60.79
N VAL A 315 16.48 57.13 -60.57
CA VAL A 315 15.43 57.02 -61.60
C VAL A 315 14.96 58.41 -62.04
N ASN A 316 14.80 59.36 -61.11
CA ASN A 316 14.49 60.75 -61.46
C ASN A 316 15.61 61.41 -62.29
N GLU A 317 16.88 61.24 -61.89
CA GLU A 317 18.04 61.75 -62.65
C GLU A 317 18.14 61.10 -64.03
N MET A 318 17.94 59.78 -64.11
CA MET A 318 17.96 59.04 -65.36
C MET A 318 16.83 59.49 -66.30
N THR A 319 15.64 59.78 -65.76
CA THR A 319 14.53 60.34 -66.53
C THR A 319 14.90 61.70 -67.12
N ALA A 320 15.55 62.57 -66.34
CA ALA A 320 16.05 63.86 -66.82
C ALA A 320 17.13 63.71 -67.92
N ALA A 321 18.07 62.77 -67.74
CA ALA A 321 19.10 62.49 -68.73
C ALA A 321 18.52 61.92 -70.04
N VAL A 322 17.53 61.03 -69.97
CA VAL A 322 16.81 60.52 -71.16
C VAL A 322 16.12 61.66 -71.89
N ASP A 323 15.49 62.58 -71.16
CA ASP A 323 14.83 63.76 -71.73
C ASP A 323 15.84 64.72 -72.39
N GLU A 324 17.04 64.86 -71.83
CA GLU A 324 18.16 65.59 -72.45
C GLU A 324 18.70 64.90 -73.72
N VAL A 325 18.88 63.59 -73.70
CA VAL A 325 19.30 62.81 -74.88
C VAL A 325 18.25 62.92 -75.99
N ALA A 326 16.96 62.87 -75.66
CA ALA A 326 15.88 63.08 -76.63
C ALA A 326 15.94 64.47 -77.27
N ARG A 327 16.18 65.53 -76.48
CA ARG A 327 16.41 66.89 -76.99
C ARG A 327 17.62 66.98 -77.90
N ASN A 328 18.75 66.40 -77.51
CA ASN A 328 19.98 66.39 -78.30
C ASN A 328 19.81 65.61 -79.62
N ALA A 329 19.11 64.48 -79.60
CA ALA A 329 18.80 63.70 -80.81
C ALA A 329 17.91 64.49 -81.78
N ALA A 330 16.90 65.22 -81.26
CA ALA A 330 16.08 66.11 -82.07
C ALA A 330 16.92 67.25 -82.69
N ALA A 331 17.77 67.91 -81.90
CA ALA A 331 18.66 68.96 -82.39
C ALA A 331 19.65 68.44 -83.46
N ALA A 332 20.23 67.26 -83.27
CA ALA A 332 21.11 66.63 -84.25
C ALA A 332 20.37 66.28 -85.55
N SER A 333 19.12 65.81 -85.46
CA SER A 333 18.26 65.54 -86.62
C SER A 333 18.00 66.82 -87.43
N ASP A 334 17.71 67.93 -86.76
CA ASP A 334 17.50 69.22 -87.43
C ASP A 334 18.80 69.77 -88.06
N ALA A 335 19.94 69.65 -87.37
CA ALA A 335 21.24 70.01 -87.94
C ALA A 335 21.60 69.17 -89.18
N ALA A 336 21.30 67.87 -89.16
CA ALA A 336 21.50 66.98 -90.31
C ALA A 336 20.63 67.40 -91.52
N LYS A 337 19.38 67.80 -91.28
CA LYS A 337 18.51 68.35 -92.34
C LYS A 337 19.08 69.62 -92.96
N GLU A 338 19.60 70.55 -92.15
CA GLU A 338 20.23 71.79 -92.64
C GLU A 338 21.52 71.51 -93.42
N SER A 339 22.34 70.58 -92.93
CA SER A 339 23.55 70.14 -93.65
C SER A 339 23.18 69.54 -95.01
N ASN A 340 22.14 68.71 -95.08
CA ASN A 340 21.66 68.15 -96.34
C ASN A 340 21.19 69.24 -97.31
N ALA A 341 20.44 70.23 -96.82
CA ALA A 341 20.03 71.38 -97.63
C ALA A 341 21.23 72.17 -98.18
N SER A 342 22.28 72.33 -97.38
CA SER A 342 23.53 72.98 -97.80
C SER A 342 24.30 72.16 -98.84
N THR A 343 24.36 70.84 -98.71
CA THR A 343 24.96 69.94 -99.72
C THR A 343 24.23 70.04 -101.05
N VAL A 344 22.89 70.11 -101.06
CA VAL A 344 22.10 70.31 -102.29
C VAL A 344 22.45 71.64 -102.96
N ARG A 345 22.49 72.74 -102.20
CA ARG A 345 22.94 74.06 -102.71
C ARG A 345 24.38 74.01 -103.24
N GLY A 346 25.26 73.27 -102.58
CA GLY A 346 26.64 73.06 -102.99
C GLY A 346 26.76 72.33 -104.33
N ALA A 347 25.99 71.24 -104.51
CA ALA A 347 25.94 70.49 -105.75
C ALA A 347 25.51 71.36 -106.94
N GLU A 348 24.54 72.26 -106.73
CA GLU A 348 24.09 73.24 -107.72
C GLU A 348 25.20 74.21 -108.16
N ARG A 349 26.01 74.69 -107.20
CA ARG A 349 27.18 75.55 -107.49
C ARG A 349 28.27 74.80 -108.25
N VAL A 350 28.53 73.54 -107.90
CA VAL A 350 29.51 72.71 -108.62
C VAL A 350 29.05 72.49 -110.07
N ALA A 351 27.77 72.18 -110.28
CA ALA A 351 27.20 72.05 -111.63
C ALA A 351 27.40 73.34 -112.47
N SER A 352 27.12 74.50 -111.87
CA SER A 352 27.36 75.81 -112.53
C SER A 352 28.84 76.04 -112.88
N THR A 353 29.76 75.55 -112.03
CA THR A 353 31.21 75.68 -112.24
C THR A 353 31.69 74.80 -113.39
N VAL A 354 31.15 73.58 -113.53
CA VAL A 354 31.45 72.69 -114.67
C VAL A 354 31.06 73.37 -115.99
N THR A 355 29.88 73.98 -116.06
CA THR A 355 29.43 74.73 -117.25
C THR A 355 30.37 75.90 -117.59
N ALA A 356 30.90 76.59 -116.58
CA ALA A 356 31.88 77.67 -116.79
C ALA A 356 33.23 77.15 -117.33
N ILE A 357 33.68 75.98 -116.86
CA ILE A 357 34.91 75.33 -117.33
C ILE A 357 34.79 74.88 -118.79
N GLU A 358 33.64 74.32 -119.19
CA GLU A 358 33.40 73.95 -120.60
C GLU A 358 33.50 75.17 -121.53
N LYS A 359 32.96 76.32 -121.09
CA LYS A 359 33.06 77.59 -121.82
C LYS A 359 34.50 78.09 -121.90
N LEU A 360 35.27 77.95 -120.82
CA LEU A 360 36.69 78.31 -120.79
C LEU A 360 37.51 77.43 -121.76
N SER A 361 37.26 76.11 -121.77
CA SER A 361 37.92 75.15 -122.66
C SER A 361 37.73 75.51 -124.14
N ALA A 362 36.49 75.85 -124.53
CA ALA A 362 36.18 76.32 -125.89
C ALA A 362 36.96 77.60 -126.26
N THR A 363 37.17 78.51 -125.29
CA THR A 363 37.91 79.76 -125.50
C THR A 363 39.41 79.50 -125.72
N VAL A 364 40.01 78.59 -124.93
CA VAL A 364 41.43 78.22 -125.04
C VAL A 364 41.74 77.58 -126.40
N LEU A 365 40.85 76.72 -126.91
CA LEU A 365 41.00 76.11 -128.24
C LEU A 365 41.00 77.17 -129.36
N ALA A 366 40.14 78.20 -129.25
CA ALA A 366 40.13 79.31 -130.20
C ALA A 366 41.44 80.12 -130.15
N THR A 367 41.98 80.38 -128.94
CA THR A 367 43.26 81.11 -128.79
C THR A 367 44.45 80.34 -129.37
N SER A 368 44.44 79.01 -129.26
CA SER A 368 45.50 78.15 -129.85
C SER A 368 45.59 78.28 -131.37
N ALA A 369 44.44 78.40 -132.05
CA ALA A 369 44.38 78.61 -133.50
C ALA A 369 44.97 79.97 -133.92
N ASP A 370 44.81 81.01 -133.10
CA ASP A 370 45.38 82.35 -133.34
C ASP A 370 46.90 82.36 -133.21
N VAL A 371 47.45 81.61 -132.24
CA VAL A 371 48.90 81.48 -132.06
C VAL A 371 49.57 80.77 -133.24
N GLN A 372 48.97 79.71 -133.79
CA GLN A 372 49.50 79.02 -134.99
C GLN A 372 49.54 79.94 -136.22
N ARG A 373 48.55 80.83 -136.36
CA ARG A 373 48.49 81.80 -137.45
C ARG A 373 49.59 82.87 -137.34
N LEU A 374 49.91 83.30 -136.13
CA LEU A 374 51.02 84.23 -135.86
C LEU A 374 52.41 83.59 -136.11
N ALA A 375 52.56 82.30 -135.81
CA ALA A 375 53.79 81.57 -136.09
C ALA A 375 54.12 81.49 -137.60
N GLY A 376 53.09 81.36 -138.45
CA GLY A 376 53.25 81.42 -139.91
C GLY A 376 53.80 82.77 -140.39
N GLN A 377 53.25 83.88 -139.89
CA GLN A 377 53.68 85.23 -140.27
C GLN A 377 55.13 85.56 -139.85
N SER A 378 55.61 85.00 -138.74
CA SER A 378 57.00 85.21 -138.29
C SER A 378 58.04 84.48 -139.17
N ASN A 379 57.66 83.36 -139.79
CA ASN A 379 58.54 82.63 -140.71
C ASN A 379 58.74 83.37 -142.03
N ASP A 380 57.71 84.06 -142.52
CA ASP A 380 57.80 84.89 -143.72
C ASP A 380 58.72 86.11 -143.52
N ILE A 381 58.73 86.71 -142.32
CA ILE A 381 59.67 87.79 -141.96
C ILE A 381 61.13 87.30 -141.99
N SER A 382 61.39 86.05 -141.57
CA SER A 382 62.75 85.48 -141.57
C SER A 382 63.31 85.28 -142.98
N LYS A 383 62.46 85.01 -143.98
CA LYS A 383 62.87 84.92 -145.39
C LYS A 383 63.27 86.28 -145.97
N VAL A 384 62.61 87.37 -145.57
CA VAL A 384 62.96 88.72 -146.01
C VAL A 384 64.32 89.15 -145.46
N LEU A 385 64.63 88.82 -144.20
CA LEU A 385 65.93 89.09 -143.58
C LEU A 385 67.10 88.37 -144.27
N ALA A 386 66.88 87.17 -144.83
CA ALA A 386 67.89 86.44 -145.59
C ALA A 386 68.28 87.16 -146.89
N VAL A 387 67.34 87.82 -147.57
CA VAL A 387 67.59 88.59 -148.81
C VAL A 387 68.38 89.87 -148.51
N ILE A 388 68.13 90.51 -147.36
CA ILE A 388 68.86 91.72 -146.93
C ILE A 388 70.33 91.41 -146.65
N ARG A 389 70.64 90.22 -146.10
CA ARG A 389 72.02 89.79 -145.82
C ARG A 389 72.84 89.58 -147.09
N THR A 390 72.22 89.06 -148.16
CA THR A 390 72.90 88.82 -149.46
C THR A 390 73.20 90.12 -150.21
N ILE A 391 72.39 91.17 -150.04
CA ILE A 391 72.63 92.49 -150.66
C ILE A 391 73.77 93.24 -149.95
N ALA A 392 73.99 93.00 -148.65
CA ALA A 392 75.02 93.66 -147.86
C ALA A 392 76.46 93.16 -148.15
N GLU A 393 76.64 91.92 -148.63
CA GLU A 393 77.97 91.41 -149.04
C GLU A 393 78.39 91.92 -150.43
N GLN A 394 77.45 92.33 -151.29
CA GLN A 394 77.72 92.90 -152.63
C GLN A 394 78.28 94.33 -152.62
N THR A 395 78.38 95.00 -151.46
CA THR A 395 78.81 96.41 -151.38
C THR A 395 80.27 96.61 -150.91
N ASN A 396 80.97 95.56 -150.46
CA ASN A 396 82.33 95.67 -149.88
C ASN A 396 83.47 95.28 -150.85
N LEU A 397 83.21 95.22 -152.16
CA LEU A 397 84.22 94.89 -153.20
C LEU A 397 84.17 95.80 -154.45
N LEU A 398 83.47 96.93 -154.35
CA LEU A 398 83.75 98.18 -155.06
C LEU A 398 84.65 99.03 -154.16
#